data_AF-A0AAD9N7D5-F1
#
_entry.id   AF-A0AAD9N7D5-F1
#
_cell.length_a   1.000
_cell.length_b   1.000
_cell.length_c   1.000
_cell.angle_alpha   90.00
_cell.angle_beta   90.00
_cell.angle_gamma   90.00
#
_symmetry.space_group_name_H-M   'P 1'
#
loop_
_entity.id
_entity.type
_entity.pdbx_description
1 polymer ?
#
loop_
_entity_poly.entity_id
_entity_poly.type
_entity_poly.pdbx_seq_one_letter_code
_entity_poly.pdbx_strand_id
1 'polypeptide(L)' 'MDIYSTRAMHGANCWTDHQMLRSKVAFRIRQKHNRQGSSKPTKLNTEKLSTISHRESFEQEMDSALAQWDEKESSTPDEE' A
#
# COMPACT_ATOMS: atom_id res chain seq x y z
N MET A 1 25.07 10.52 13.09
CA MET A 1 24.19 11.47 13.78
C MET A 1 25.12 12.38 14.54
N ASP A 2 25.15 13.65 14.19
CA ASP A 2 26.26 14.51 14.60
C ASP A 2 25.86 15.27 15.87
N ILE A 3 26.53 14.97 16.97
CA ILE A 3 26.29 15.61 18.27
C ILE A 3 27.20 16.82 18.38
N TYR A 4 26.63 18.02 18.41
CA TYR A 4 27.37 19.28 18.46
C TYR A 4 27.79 19.67 19.88
N SER A 5 26.99 19.32 20.87
CA SER A 5 27.27 19.65 22.27
C SER A 5 26.43 18.80 23.19
N THR A 6 27.02 18.36 24.29
CA THR A 6 26.33 17.70 25.40
C THR A 6 26.68 18.46 26.67
N ARG A 7 25.69 18.83 27.48
CA ARG A 7 25.90 19.58 28.74
C ARG A 7 24.97 19.08 29.83
N ALA A 8 25.50 18.95 31.04
CA ALA A 8 24.71 18.76 32.25
C ALA A 8 24.14 20.11 32.70
N MET A 9 22.84 20.18 32.90
CA MET A 9 22.14 21.40 33.31
C MET A 9 22.13 21.50 34.84
N HIS A 10 23.08 22.26 35.38
CA HIS A 10 23.14 22.57 36.81
C HIS A 10 22.11 23.65 37.13
N GLY A 11 21.26 23.44 38.15
CA GLY A 11 20.20 24.38 38.53
C GLY A 11 18.85 24.19 37.80
N ALA A 12 18.72 23.16 36.96
CA ALA A 12 17.39 22.63 36.66
C ALA A 12 16.87 22.02 37.96
N ASN A 13 15.89 22.66 38.61
CA ASN A 13 15.24 22.13 39.81
C ASN A 13 14.33 20.94 39.42
N CYS A 14 14.93 19.87 38.91
CA CYS A 14 14.25 18.58 38.86
C CYS A 14 14.05 18.13 40.31
N TRP A 15 12.80 17.81 40.70
CA TRP A 15 12.46 17.22 42.01
C TRP A 15 12.97 15.76 42.14
N THR A 16 14.13 15.48 41.58
CA THR A 16 14.71 14.14 41.46
C THR A 16 16.19 14.24 41.77
N ASP A 17 16.75 13.18 42.36
CA ASP A 17 18.19 13.02 42.61
C ASP A 17 19.04 13.03 41.32
N HIS A 18 18.41 12.98 40.15
CA HIS A 18 19.08 12.94 38.86
C HIS A 18 19.33 14.35 38.28
N GLN A 19 20.49 14.48 37.62
CA GLN A 19 20.84 15.67 36.84
C GLN A 19 20.29 15.58 35.41
N MET A 20 19.76 16.68 34.90
CA MET A 20 19.30 16.76 33.51
C MET A 20 20.48 16.91 32.55
N LEU A 21 20.61 15.98 31.59
CA LEU A 21 21.57 16.08 30.49
C LEU A 21 20.86 16.58 29.23
N ARG A 22 21.44 17.58 28.56
CA ARG A 22 20.93 18.11 27.28
C ARG A 22 21.98 17.98 26.19
N SER A 23 21.58 17.36 25.08
CA SER A 23 22.40 17.22 23.88
C SER A 23 21.81 17.99 22.70
N LYS A 24 22.66 18.71 21.96
CA LYS A 24 22.32 19.36 20.70
C LYS A 24 22.81 18.46 19.56
N VAL A 25 21.89 17.99 18.73
CA VAL A 25 22.17 17.00 17.69
C VAL A 25 21.65 17.49 16.35
N ALA A 26 22.43 17.28 15.29
CA ALA A 26 21.98 17.47 13.91
C ALA A 26 21.19 16.24 13.48
N PHE A 27 19.91 16.43 13.16
CA PHE A 27 19.15 15.43 12.44
C PHE A 27 18.15 16.07 11.49
N ARG A 28 17.89 15.36 10.39
CA ARG A 28 16.87 15.74 9.43
C ARG A 28 15.74 14.73 9.52
N ILE A 29 14.57 15.18 9.96
CA ILE A 29 13.36 14.39 9.82
C ILE A 29 13.06 14.34 8.32
N ARG A 30 13.14 13.17 7.71
CA ARG A 30 12.66 12.99 6.34
C ARG A 30 11.15 13.15 6.36
N GLN A 31 10.63 13.99 5.48
CA GLN A 31 9.18 14.04 5.29
C GLN A 31 8.71 12.66 4.86
N LYS A 32 7.61 12.20 5.46
CA LYS A 32 6.90 11.02 4.97
C LYS A 32 6.56 11.29 3.51
N HIS A 33 7.07 10.48 2.60
CA HIS A 33 6.67 10.55 1.20
C HIS A 33 5.16 10.31 1.15
N ASN A 34 4.39 11.37 0.92
CA ASN A 34 2.99 11.23 0.60
C ASN A 34 2.93 10.49 -0.74
N ARG A 35 2.34 9.30 -0.77
CA ARG A 35 1.98 8.62 -2.03
C ARG A 35 0.86 9.43 -2.69
N GLN A 36 1.16 10.65 -3.12
CA GLN A 36 0.30 11.43 -3.99
C GLN A 36 0.39 10.74 -5.36
N GLY A 37 -0.62 9.92 -5.68
CA GLY A 37 -0.77 9.42 -7.04
C GLY A 37 -0.50 7.94 -7.26
N SER A 38 -0.89 7.03 -6.36
CA SER A 38 -1.47 5.81 -6.95
C SER A 38 -2.78 6.28 -7.58
N SER A 39 -2.84 6.33 -8.91
CA SER A 39 -4.10 6.48 -9.62
C SER A 39 -5.08 5.52 -8.97
N LYS A 40 -6.20 6.04 -8.43
CA LYS A 40 -7.24 5.15 -7.90
C LYS A 40 -7.57 4.20 -9.04
N PRO A 41 -7.69 2.88 -8.81
CA PRO A 41 -8.14 1.98 -9.86
C PRO A 41 -9.42 2.59 -10.42
N THR A 42 -9.38 2.93 -11.71
CA THR A 42 -10.54 3.49 -12.42
C THR A 42 -11.67 2.50 -12.23
N LYS A 43 -12.81 2.96 -11.71
CA LYS A 43 -13.99 2.10 -11.58
C LYS A 43 -14.25 1.46 -12.94
N LEU A 44 -14.39 0.14 -12.97
CA LEU A 44 -14.78 -0.57 -14.19
C LEU A 44 -16.09 0.02 -14.69
N ASN A 45 -16.17 0.37 -15.98
CA ASN A 45 -17.42 0.87 -16.55
C ASN A 45 -18.41 -0.31 -16.65
N THR A 46 -19.43 -0.30 -15.79
CA THR A 46 -20.50 -1.30 -15.74
C THR A 46 -21.82 -0.80 -16.32
N GLU A 47 -21.84 0.34 -17.00
CA GLU A 47 -23.07 0.97 -17.52
C GLU A 47 -23.82 0.02 -18.47
N LYS A 48 -23.10 -0.72 -19.31
CA LYS A 48 -23.69 -1.67 -20.26
C LYS A 48 -24.38 -2.86 -19.57
N LEU A 49 -23.90 -3.26 -18.39
CA LEU A 49 -24.47 -4.38 -17.62
C LEU A 49 -25.80 -4.01 -16.94
N SER A 50 -26.19 -2.73 -16.93
CA SER A 50 -27.50 -2.30 -16.43
C SER A 50 -28.66 -2.78 -17.32
N THR A 51 -28.39 -3.07 -18.59
CA THR A 51 -29.40 -3.56 -19.54
C THR A 51 -29.46 -5.08 -19.49
N ILE A 52 -30.64 -5.63 -19.21
CA ILE A 52 -30.87 -7.08 -19.01
C ILE A 52 -30.37 -7.90 -20.19
N SER A 53 -30.70 -7.50 -21.42
CA SER A 53 -30.26 -8.20 -22.64
C SER A 53 -28.74 -8.27 -22.77
N HIS A 54 -28.03 -7.18 -22.45
CA HIS A 54 -26.57 -7.17 -22.50
C HIS A 54 -25.95 -8.03 -21.40
N ARG A 55 -26.60 -8.11 -20.24
CA ARG A 55 -26.16 -8.97 -19.13
C ARG A 55 -26.28 -10.46 -19.51
N GLU A 56 -27.42 -10.87 -20.05
CA GLU A 56 -27.68 -12.26 -20.42
C GLU A 56 -26.73 -12.74 -21.54
N SER A 57 -26.49 -11.91 -22.55
CA SER A 57 -25.51 -12.23 -23.60
C SER A 57 -24.09 -12.35 -23.03
N PHE A 58 -23.73 -11.47 -22.10
CA PHE A 58 -22.41 -11.51 -21.45
C PHE A 58 -22.23 -12.74 -20.56
N GLU A 59 -23.26 -13.15 -19.81
CA GLU A 59 -23.25 -14.38 -19.01
C GLU A 59 -23.03 -15.61 -19.90
N GLN A 60 -23.75 -15.71 -21.02
CA GLN A 60 -23.58 -16.82 -21.97
C GLN A 60 -22.18 -16.87 -22.61
N GLU A 61 -21.62 -15.70 -22.93
CA GLU A 61 -20.27 -15.60 -23.48
C GLU A 61 -19.22 -16.03 -22.43
N MET A 62 -19.39 -15.65 -21.17
CA MET A 62 -18.54 -16.09 -20.06
C MET A 62 -18.58 -17.60 -19.86
N ASP A 63 -19.78 -18.19 -19.80
CA ASP A 63 -19.94 -19.63 -19.60
C ASP A 63 -19.30 -20.41 -20.76
N SER A 64 -19.48 -19.94 -21.99
CA SER A 64 -18.87 -20.53 -23.18
C SER A 64 -17.34 -20.43 -23.16
N ALA A 65 -16.81 -19.28 -22.73
CA ALA A 65 -15.36 -19.10 -22.61
C ALA A 65 -14.78 -20.01 -21.53
N LEU A 66 -15.41 -20.11 -20.35
CA LEU A 66 -14.96 -20.99 -19.27
C LEU A 66 -14.90 -22.45 -19.71
N ALA A 67 -15.93 -22.95 -20.40
CA ALA A 67 -15.93 -24.30 -20.95
C ALA A 67 -14.76 -24.54 -21.91
N GLN A 68 -14.45 -23.57 -22.79
CA GLN A 68 -13.30 -23.67 -23.69
C GLN A 68 -11.96 -23.64 -22.96
N TRP A 69 -11.85 -22.88 -21.87
CA TRP A 69 -10.65 -22.84 -21.04
C TRP A 69 -10.42 -24.18 -20.34
N ASP A 70 -11.46 -24.80 -19.77
CA ASP A 70 -11.38 -26.11 -19.12
C ASP A 70 -10.96 -27.22 -20.12
N GLU A 71 -11.47 -27.18 -21.36
CA GLU A 71 -11.06 -28.08 -22.43
C GLU A 71 -9.57 -27.89 -22.82
N LYS A 72 -9.07 -26.66 -22.75
CA LYS A 72 -7.68 -26.35 -23.07
C LYS A 72 -6.72 -26.80 -21.97
N GLU A 73 -7.10 -26.65 -20.70
CA GLU A 73 -6.30 -27.08 -19.54
C GLU A 73 -6.19 -28.61 -19.44
N SER A 74 -7.25 -29.33 -19.82
CA SER A 74 -7.22 -30.80 -19.94
C SER A 74 -6.42 -31.32 -21.16
N SER A 75 -6.08 -30.44 -22.11
CA SER A 75 -5.35 -30.79 -23.33
C SER A 75 -3.86 -30.42 -23.29
N THR A 76 -3.38 -29.74 -22.24
CA THR A 76 -1.94 -29.54 -22.00
C THR A 76 -1.39 -30.73 -21.21
N PRO A 77 -0.64 -31.66 -21.85
CA PRO A 77 -0.01 -32.75 -21.11
C PRO A 77 1.03 -32.16 -20.15
N ASP A 78 1.00 -32.62 -18.90
CA ASP A 78 2.03 -32.34 -17.90
C ASP A 78 3.41 -32.73 -18.47
N GLU A 79 4.23 -31.75 -18.83
CA GLU A 79 5.63 -31.99 -19.16
C GLU A 79 6.41 -32.23 -17.85
N GLU A 80 6.83 -33.49 -17.64
CA GLU A 80 7.76 -33.98 -16.61
C GLU A 80 9.19 -33.43 -16.78
#